data_AF-D8RLV4-F1
#
_entry.id   AF-D8RLV4-F1
#
_cell.length_a   1.000
_cell.length_b   1.000
_cell.length_c   1.000
_cell.angle_alpha   90.00
_cell.angle_beta   90.00
_cell.angle_gamma   90.00
#
_symmetry.space_group_name_H-M   'P 1'
#
loop_
_entity.id
_entity.type
_entity.pdbx_description
1 polymer ?
#
loop_
_entity_poly.entity_id
_entity_poly.type
_entity_poly.pdbx_seq_one_letter_code
_entity_poly.pdbx_strand_id
1 'polypeptide(L)'
;DWKRAESFQKKGGIFQAKIESFNQGGVVLRFYSLRGFLPYSQLSLARLPRDTSKTVMDVGKELIGKSVPVLVIEADRKKRKLVFSERKALWSQFGSKIQIGNVLDGQVTGIVDYGAFVDIRYADGTYPAVGLVHVKEISWDTVTNPRDVLSVGQDVKVKVTGIDEESMRLALSIRQLEPDPLMETLDTLMPKDSSTEPGSSDSDEQLLNSPLPGIDKICEELEKESGVTAVTLGRQKLEKHVVSQDLELWLSQGPVEDGHITLLARAGRQVQEVHVTTSLGRDEMKVAVKRVTQKIP
;
A
#
# COMPACT_ATOMS: atom_id res chain seq x y z
N ASP A 1 42.09 -17.36 10.13
CA ASP A 1 40.83 -16.58 10.20
C ASP A 1 40.42 -15.90 8.90
N TRP A 2 41.31 -15.24 8.15
CA TRP A 2 40.95 -14.62 6.87
C TRP A 2 40.33 -15.59 5.84
N LYS A 3 40.92 -16.78 5.68
CA LYS A 3 40.34 -17.86 4.85
C LYS A 3 38.91 -18.24 5.28
N ARG A 4 38.59 -18.14 6.58
CA ARG A 4 37.23 -18.39 7.09
C ARG A 4 36.30 -17.24 6.72
N ALA A 5 36.72 -15.99 6.92
CA ALA A 5 35.95 -14.81 6.49
C ALA A 5 35.61 -14.87 4.98
N GLU A 6 36.58 -15.22 4.13
CA GLU A 6 36.36 -15.42 2.69
C GLU A 6 35.37 -16.57 2.40
N SER A 7 35.47 -17.68 3.14
CA SER A 7 34.50 -18.77 3.02
C SER A 7 33.10 -18.35 3.47
N PHE A 8 32.97 -17.53 4.50
CA PHE A 8 31.69 -17.02 5.01
C PHE A 8 31.06 -16.05 4.00
N GLN A 9 31.87 -15.22 3.34
CA GLN A 9 31.44 -14.35 2.25
C GLN A 9 30.89 -15.17 1.07
N LYS A 10 31.59 -16.24 0.64
CA LYS A 10 31.14 -17.09 -0.47
C LYS A 10 29.92 -17.94 -0.16
N LYS A 11 29.81 -18.44 1.08
CA LYS A 11 28.72 -19.32 1.50
C LYS A 11 27.47 -18.57 1.98
N GLY A 12 27.59 -17.27 2.25
CA GLY A 12 26.51 -16.53 2.91
C GLY A 12 26.23 -17.03 4.33
N GLY A 13 27.28 -17.32 5.11
CA GLY A 13 27.13 -17.87 6.46
C GLY A 13 26.80 -16.79 7.51
N ILE A 14 25.67 -16.93 8.22
CA ILE A 14 25.33 -16.02 9.33
C ILE A 14 26.26 -16.29 10.52
N PHE A 15 26.84 -15.24 11.08
CA PHE A 15 27.72 -15.32 12.25
C PHE A 15 27.24 -14.37 13.35
N GLN A 16 27.20 -14.85 14.59
CA GLN A 16 26.88 -14.01 15.75
C GLN A 16 28.15 -13.30 16.22
N ALA A 17 28.24 -12.00 15.94
CA ALA A 17 29.41 -11.20 16.28
C ALA A 17 29.11 -10.27 17.47
N LYS A 18 30.06 -10.21 18.41
CA LYS A 18 29.99 -9.29 19.55
C LYS A 18 30.59 -7.93 19.18
N ILE A 19 29.88 -6.86 19.53
CA ILE A 19 30.33 -5.48 19.35
C ILE A 19 31.39 -5.15 20.40
N GLU A 20 32.61 -4.82 19.95
CA GLU A 20 33.72 -4.44 20.83
C GLU A 20 33.78 -2.92 21.05
N SER A 21 33.60 -2.17 19.98
CA SER A 21 33.73 -0.71 19.99
C SER A 21 32.89 -0.11 18.86
N PHE A 22 32.82 1.22 18.81
CA PHE A 22 32.16 1.96 17.75
C PHE A 22 33.02 3.13 17.30
N ASN A 23 32.73 3.65 16.12
CA ASN A 23 33.30 4.88 15.59
C ASN A 23 32.18 5.76 15.01
N GLN A 24 32.53 6.89 14.40
CA GLN A 24 31.57 7.82 13.80
C GLN A 24 30.76 7.23 12.64
N GLY A 25 31.25 6.18 11.97
CA GLY A 25 30.61 5.58 10.79
C GLY A 25 29.91 4.24 11.04
N GLY A 26 30.12 3.59 12.18
CA GLY A 26 29.56 2.27 12.48
C GLY A 26 30.13 1.63 13.74
N VAL A 27 29.89 0.33 13.88
CA VAL A 27 30.36 -0.48 15.01
C VAL A 27 31.45 -1.46 14.57
N VAL A 28 32.39 -1.74 15.46
CA VAL A 28 33.47 -2.71 15.25
C VAL A 28 33.10 -4.01 15.95
N LEU A 29 33.10 -5.07 15.17
CA LEU A 29 32.71 -6.41 15.58
C LEU A 29 33.94 -7.33 15.64
N ARG A 30 33.96 -8.23 16.62
CA ARG A 30 34.96 -9.31 16.68
C ARG A 30 34.46 -10.52 15.88
N PHE A 31 35.30 -10.99 14.96
CA PHE A 31 35.13 -12.24 14.21
C PHE A 31 36.34 -13.14 14.45
N TYR A 32 36.22 -14.11 15.37
CA TYR A 32 37.34 -14.90 15.87
C TYR A 32 38.50 -14.00 16.35
N SER A 33 39.70 -14.11 15.77
CA SER A 33 40.83 -13.20 16.06
C SER A 33 40.85 -11.92 15.22
N LEU A 34 39.91 -11.76 14.28
CA LEU A 34 39.83 -10.60 13.40
C LEU A 34 38.85 -9.56 13.95
N ARG A 35 39.10 -8.31 13.60
CA ARG A 35 38.16 -7.20 13.76
C ARG A 35 37.63 -6.82 12.40
N GLY A 36 36.33 -6.56 12.33
CA GLY A 36 35.71 -5.99 11.15
C GLY A 36 34.72 -4.91 11.52
N PHE A 37 34.21 -4.25 10.50
CA PHE A 37 33.42 -3.05 10.61
C PHE A 37 32.02 -3.29 10.09
N LEU A 38 31.02 -2.85 10.84
CA LEU A 38 29.62 -2.85 10.46
C LEU A 38 29.15 -1.39 10.36
N PRO A 39 28.96 -0.85 9.14
CA PRO A 39 28.45 0.51 8.95
C PRO A 39 27.06 0.70 9.55
N TYR A 40 26.71 1.92 9.99
CA TYR A 40 25.35 2.22 10.46
C TYR A 40 24.29 2.02 9.39
N SER A 41 24.61 2.25 8.11
CA SER A 41 23.70 1.97 6.99
C SER A 41 23.39 0.47 6.81
N GLN A 42 24.19 -0.40 7.44
CA GLN A 42 24.06 -1.86 7.38
C GLN A 42 23.59 -2.47 8.71
N LEU A 43 23.36 -1.64 9.74
CA LEU A 43 22.71 -2.01 11.00
C LEU A 43 21.19 -2.08 10.83
N SER A 44 20.53 -2.91 11.63
CA SER A 44 19.07 -2.96 11.67
C SER A 44 18.50 -1.74 12.40
N LEU A 45 17.40 -1.19 11.87
CA LEU A 45 16.69 -0.07 12.47
C LEU A 45 16.11 -0.38 13.86
N ALA A 46 15.88 -1.65 14.19
CA ALA A 46 15.47 -2.06 15.55
C ALA A 46 16.44 -1.55 16.63
N ARG A 47 17.69 -1.29 16.25
CA ARG A 47 18.76 -0.85 17.15
C ARG A 47 19.01 0.65 17.10
N LEU A 48 18.38 1.35 16.15
CA LEU A 48 18.47 2.80 16.08
C LEU A 48 17.44 3.42 17.02
N PRO A 49 17.83 4.46 17.75
CA PRO A 49 16.93 5.14 18.66
C PRO A 49 15.81 5.79 17.88
N ARG A 50 14.57 5.58 18.35
CA ARG A 50 13.38 6.25 17.83
C ARG A 50 13.31 7.73 18.22
N ASP A 51 14.19 8.15 19.13
CA ASP A 51 14.21 9.46 19.76
C ASP A 51 15.25 10.34 19.06
N THR A 52 14.82 11.51 18.58
CA THR A 52 15.66 12.49 17.87
C THR A 52 16.79 13.06 18.73
N SER A 53 16.73 12.85 20.04
CA SER A 53 17.72 13.32 21.02
C SER A 53 19.01 12.49 21.08
N LYS A 54 19.00 11.26 20.53
CA LYS A 54 20.14 10.34 20.64
C LYS A 54 21.04 10.44 19.41
N THR A 55 22.30 10.78 19.64
CA THR A 55 23.28 10.86 18.54
C THR A 55 23.73 9.47 18.11
N VAL A 56 24.27 9.37 16.88
CA VAL A 56 24.85 8.14 16.32
C VAL A 56 25.88 7.50 17.27
N MET A 57 26.56 8.32 18.08
CA MET A 57 27.52 7.86 19.09
C MET A 57 26.85 7.17 20.30
N ASP A 58 25.68 7.63 20.73
CA ASP A 58 24.92 7.03 21.84
C ASP A 58 24.43 5.63 21.46
N VAL A 59 24.03 5.46 20.20
CA VAL A 59 23.67 4.15 19.63
C VAL A 59 24.84 3.18 19.72
N GLY A 60 26.01 3.62 19.26
CA GLY A 60 27.23 2.80 19.35
C GLY A 60 27.52 2.37 20.79
N LYS A 61 27.38 3.27 21.76
CA LYS A 61 27.61 3.00 23.18
C LYS A 61 26.64 1.99 23.78
N GLU A 62 25.34 2.09 23.46
CA GLU A 62 24.31 1.15 23.91
C GLU A 62 24.44 -0.25 23.29
N LEU A 63 25.15 -0.35 22.16
CA LEU A 63 25.36 -1.59 21.44
C LEU A 63 26.64 -2.32 21.83
N ILE A 64 27.60 -1.66 22.51
CA ILE A 64 28.81 -2.32 23.01
C ILE A 64 28.43 -3.53 23.88
N GLY A 65 29.05 -4.67 23.59
CA GLY A 65 28.87 -5.90 24.34
C GLY A 65 27.67 -6.75 23.91
N LYS A 66 26.78 -6.23 23.05
CA LYS A 66 25.70 -7.02 22.46
C LYS A 66 26.24 -7.89 21.31
N SER A 67 25.63 -9.06 21.12
CA SER A 67 25.87 -9.94 19.99
C SER A 67 24.80 -9.71 18.94
N VAL A 68 25.21 -9.55 17.68
CA VAL A 68 24.31 -9.31 16.54
C VAL A 68 24.58 -10.31 15.41
N PRO A 69 23.53 -10.81 14.74
CA PRO A 69 23.71 -11.67 13.56
C PRO A 69 24.24 -10.84 12.41
N VAL A 70 25.35 -11.26 11.81
CA VAL A 70 25.95 -10.57 10.67
C VAL A 70 26.39 -11.52 9.56
N LEU A 71 26.36 -11.00 8.34
CA LEU A 71 26.98 -11.62 7.18
C LEU A 71 28.23 -10.86 6.77
N VAL A 72 29.23 -11.59 6.29
CA VAL A 72 30.43 -11.00 5.68
C VAL A 72 30.08 -10.54 4.28
N ILE A 73 30.11 -9.24 4.03
CA ILE A 73 29.86 -8.69 2.69
C ILE A 73 31.16 -8.44 1.91
N GLU A 74 32.23 -8.11 2.63
CA GLU A 74 33.54 -7.83 2.05
C GLU A 74 34.63 -8.39 2.97
N ALA A 75 35.50 -9.23 2.43
CA ALA A 75 36.69 -9.73 3.11
C ALA A 75 37.92 -9.54 2.22
N ASP A 76 38.72 -8.53 2.52
CA ASP A 76 39.99 -8.26 1.84
C ASP A 76 41.16 -8.51 2.82
N ARG A 77 41.88 -9.60 2.58
CA ARG A 77 43.06 -9.98 3.37
C ARG A 77 44.22 -8.99 3.18
N LYS A 78 44.42 -8.43 1.99
CA LYS A 78 45.55 -7.52 1.69
C LYS A 78 45.35 -6.19 2.41
N LYS A 79 44.14 -5.63 2.34
CA LYS A 79 43.77 -4.38 3.04
C LYS A 79 43.42 -4.60 4.50
N ARG A 80 43.40 -5.86 4.97
CA ARG A 80 42.91 -6.28 6.29
C ARG A 80 41.54 -5.67 6.61
N LYS A 81 40.70 -5.58 5.58
CA LYS A 81 39.37 -4.96 5.64
C LYS A 81 38.32 -6.06 5.68
N LEU A 82 37.52 -6.07 6.73
CA LEU A 82 36.41 -6.99 6.90
C LEU A 82 35.17 -6.16 7.16
N VAL A 83 34.17 -6.25 6.28
CA VAL A 83 32.92 -5.50 6.41
C VAL A 83 31.77 -6.47 6.57
N PHE A 84 30.92 -6.16 7.53
CA PHE A 84 29.74 -6.92 7.88
C PHE A 84 28.45 -6.20 7.49
N SER A 85 27.36 -6.95 7.39
CA SER A 85 26.01 -6.42 7.29
C SER A 85 25.05 -7.24 8.16
N GLU A 86 24.37 -6.57 9.09
CA GLU A 86 23.26 -7.17 9.85
C GLU A 86 22.03 -7.30 8.95
N ARG A 87 21.75 -6.29 8.13
CA ARG A 87 20.62 -6.28 7.18
C ARG A 87 20.64 -7.49 6.25
N LYS A 88 21.79 -7.84 5.67
CA LYS A 88 21.91 -9.05 4.84
C LYS A 88 21.59 -10.33 5.62
N ALA A 89 22.06 -10.42 6.88
CA ALA A 89 21.84 -11.61 7.70
C ALA A 89 20.36 -11.80 8.00
N LEU A 90 19.67 -10.70 8.32
CA LEU A 90 18.22 -10.70 8.52
C LEU A 90 17.49 -11.05 7.23
N TRP A 91 17.86 -10.46 6.09
CA TRP A 91 17.27 -10.83 4.80
C TRP A 91 17.44 -12.32 4.50
N SER A 92 18.62 -12.90 4.73
CA SER A 92 18.84 -14.33 4.51
C SER A 92 18.01 -15.23 5.44
N GLN A 93 17.62 -14.72 6.62
CA GLN A 93 16.85 -15.47 7.61
C GLN A 93 15.33 -15.32 7.41
N PHE A 94 14.88 -14.13 7.00
CA PHE A 94 13.46 -13.77 6.93
C PHE A 94 12.94 -13.59 5.51
N GLY A 95 13.80 -13.26 4.54
CA GLY A 95 13.44 -13.02 3.14
C GLY A 95 12.74 -14.21 2.49
N SER A 96 13.14 -15.44 2.83
CA SER A 96 12.47 -16.67 2.34
C SER A 96 11.05 -16.85 2.84
N LYS A 97 10.65 -16.14 3.91
CA LYS A 97 9.29 -16.15 4.43
C LYS A 97 8.41 -15.07 3.80
N ILE A 98 9.00 -14.10 3.10
CA ILE A 98 8.27 -13.00 2.46
C ILE A 98 7.85 -13.47 1.08
N GLN A 99 6.54 -13.46 0.83
CA GLN A 99 5.96 -13.79 -0.47
C GLN A 99 5.21 -12.60 -1.04
N ILE A 100 5.12 -12.55 -2.37
CA ILE A 100 4.28 -11.58 -3.08
C ILE A 100 2.83 -11.76 -2.59
N GLY A 101 2.17 -10.64 -2.31
CA GLY A 101 0.82 -10.59 -1.76
C GLY A 101 0.74 -10.58 -0.24
N ASN A 102 1.85 -10.82 0.48
CA ASN A 102 1.85 -10.68 1.93
C ASN A 102 1.58 -9.24 2.35
N VAL A 103 0.76 -9.07 3.39
CA VAL A 103 0.52 -7.81 4.07
C VAL A 103 1.43 -7.75 5.29
N LEU A 104 2.25 -6.72 5.36
CA LEU A 104 3.23 -6.50 6.41
C LEU A 104 3.06 -5.11 7.00
N ASP A 105 3.38 -4.97 8.28
CA ASP A 105 3.50 -3.67 8.93
C ASP A 105 4.88 -3.09 8.61
N GLY A 106 4.97 -1.77 8.44
CA GLY A 106 6.23 -1.09 8.20
C GLY A 106 6.22 0.34 8.69
N GLN A 107 7.38 0.97 8.72
CA GLN A 107 7.54 2.37 9.12
C GLN A 107 8.18 3.18 8.01
N VAL A 108 7.62 4.34 7.69
CA VAL A 108 8.18 5.25 6.68
C VAL A 108 9.49 5.83 7.21
N THR A 109 10.60 5.61 6.51
CA THR A 109 11.92 6.10 6.91
C THR A 109 12.43 7.26 6.06
N GLY A 110 11.89 7.42 4.87
CA GLY A 110 12.22 8.55 4.00
C GLY A 110 11.17 8.72 2.91
N ILE A 111 10.94 9.97 2.52
CA ILE A 111 10.01 10.31 1.46
C ILE A 111 10.79 11.01 0.36
N VAL A 112 10.57 10.56 -0.87
CA VAL A 112 11.17 11.07 -2.10
C VAL A 112 10.07 11.43 -3.09
N ASP A 113 10.38 12.22 -4.11
CA ASP A 113 9.35 12.75 -5.02
C ASP A 113 8.60 11.64 -5.78
N TYR A 114 9.26 10.50 -6.00
CA TYR A 114 8.68 9.34 -6.70
C TYR A 114 8.09 8.27 -5.77
N GLY A 115 8.11 8.46 -4.44
CA GLY A 115 7.63 7.45 -3.51
C GLY A 115 8.08 7.59 -2.05
N ALA A 116 7.98 6.50 -1.30
CA ALA A 116 8.38 6.44 0.10
C ALA A 116 9.17 5.16 0.40
N PHE A 117 10.25 5.30 1.17
CA PHE A 117 10.96 4.17 1.75
C PHE A 117 10.27 3.74 3.02
N VAL A 118 9.95 2.45 3.11
CA VAL A 118 9.28 1.83 4.25
C VAL A 118 10.12 0.68 4.73
N ASP A 119 10.52 0.70 5.99
CA ASP A 119 11.18 -0.42 6.63
C ASP A 119 10.14 -1.38 7.17
N ILE A 120 10.21 -2.64 6.71
CA ILE A 120 9.24 -3.67 7.06
C ILE A 120 9.52 -4.16 8.47
N ARG A 121 8.51 -4.13 9.32
CA ARG A 121 8.54 -4.66 10.67
C ARG A 121 7.98 -6.08 10.68
N TYR A 122 8.75 -7.02 11.18
CA TYR A 122 8.30 -8.40 11.39
C TYR A 122 7.73 -8.59 12.80
N ALA A 123 6.96 -9.67 13.00
CA ALA A 123 6.27 -9.96 14.27
C ALA A 123 7.23 -10.11 15.48
N ASP A 124 8.50 -10.40 15.24
CA ASP A 124 9.55 -10.49 16.28
C ASP A 124 10.17 -9.12 16.64
N GLY A 125 9.71 -8.02 16.03
CA GLY A 125 10.24 -6.68 16.21
C GLY A 125 11.49 -6.37 15.38
N THR A 126 11.88 -7.27 14.48
CA THR A 126 13.03 -7.09 13.59
C THR A 126 12.62 -6.34 12.33
N TYR A 127 13.57 -5.60 11.75
CA TYR A 127 13.41 -4.95 10.44
C TYR A 127 14.32 -5.63 9.41
N PRO A 128 13.86 -6.72 8.76
CA PRO A 128 14.70 -7.50 7.86
C PRO A 128 14.89 -6.87 6.48
N ALA A 129 14.01 -5.95 6.07
CA ALA A 129 13.94 -5.47 4.70
C ALA A 129 13.52 -4.00 4.63
N VAL A 130 14.04 -3.29 3.62
CA VAL A 130 13.49 -2.01 3.17
C VAL A 130 12.67 -2.27 1.94
N GLY A 131 11.49 -1.68 1.86
CA GLY A 131 10.75 -1.57 0.62
C GLY A 131 10.57 -0.13 0.17
N LEU A 132 10.21 0.00 -1.11
CA LEU A 132 9.85 1.24 -1.76
C LEU A 132 8.39 1.17 -2.15
N VAL A 133 7.59 2.13 -1.70
CA VAL A 133 6.24 2.37 -2.19
C VAL A 133 6.35 3.44 -3.28
N HIS A 134 5.98 3.10 -4.51
CA HIS A 134 5.94 4.06 -5.60
C HIS A 134 4.76 5.03 -5.41
N VAL A 135 4.85 6.28 -5.90
CA VAL A 135 3.77 7.29 -5.73
C VAL A 135 2.39 6.79 -6.18
N LYS A 136 2.34 6.02 -7.27
CA LYS A 136 1.11 5.40 -7.81
C LYS A 136 0.52 4.29 -6.93
N GLU A 137 1.31 3.76 -6.01
CA GLU A 137 0.96 2.67 -5.09
C GLU A 137 0.68 3.19 -3.67
N ILE A 138 0.73 4.52 -3.45
CA ILE A 138 0.40 5.16 -2.17
C ILE A 138 -1.12 5.22 -1.96
N SER A 139 -1.87 5.66 -2.96
CA SER A 139 -3.33 5.80 -2.89
C SER A 139 -3.99 5.55 -4.26
N TRP A 140 -5.30 5.32 -4.24
CA TRP A 140 -6.16 5.29 -5.42
C TRP A 140 -6.41 6.69 -6.00
N ASP A 141 -6.40 7.71 -5.15
CA ASP A 141 -6.51 9.10 -5.58
C ASP A 141 -5.21 9.60 -6.24
N THR A 142 -5.30 10.65 -7.05
CA THR A 142 -4.12 11.25 -7.70
C THR A 142 -3.25 11.97 -6.66
N VAL A 143 -2.24 11.28 -6.13
CA VAL A 143 -1.26 11.87 -5.21
C VAL A 143 -0.19 12.60 -6.02
N THR A 144 -0.21 13.94 -5.99
CA THR A 144 0.83 14.77 -6.63
C THR A 144 2.10 14.83 -5.78
N ASN A 145 1.98 14.83 -4.45
CA ASN A 145 3.11 14.86 -3.53
C ASN A 145 2.96 13.80 -2.43
N PRO A 146 3.86 12.80 -2.36
CA PRO A 146 3.86 11.78 -1.31
C PRO A 146 3.89 12.34 0.12
N ARG A 147 4.46 13.54 0.30
CA ARG A 147 4.61 14.20 1.61
C ARG A 147 3.29 14.69 2.20
N ASP A 148 2.26 14.84 1.38
CA ASP A 148 0.94 15.28 1.85
C ASP A 148 0.15 14.11 2.47
N VAL A 149 0.54 12.88 2.15
CA VAL A 149 -0.16 11.65 2.56
C VAL A 149 0.63 10.84 3.58
N LEU A 150 1.97 10.87 3.48
CA LEU A 150 2.88 10.12 4.33
C LEU A 150 3.78 11.04 5.12
N SER A 151 4.09 10.65 6.35
CA SER A 151 5.06 11.31 7.23
C SER A 151 6.21 10.38 7.58
N VAL A 152 7.43 10.91 7.67
CA VAL A 152 8.58 10.13 8.16
C VAL A 152 8.33 9.72 9.62
N GLY A 153 8.54 8.45 9.93
CA GLY A 153 8.25 7.84 11.23
C GLY A 153 6.84 7.27 11.35
N GLN A 154 5.96 7.46 10.37
CA GLN A 154 4.61 6.92 10.37
C GLN A 154 4.63 5.40 10.20
N ASP A 155 3.87 4.70 11.04
CA ASP A 155 3.57 3.28 10.87
C ASP A 155 2.49 3.12 9.78
N VAL A 156 2.76 2.25 8.81
CA VAL A 156 1.91 1.97 7.65
C VAL A 156 1.80 0.48 7.43
N LYS A 157 0.63 0.01 7.01
CA LYS A 157 0.51 -1.33 6.43
C LYS A 157 0.89 -1.24 4.96
N VAL A 158 1.51 -2.31 4.45
CA VAL A 158 1.93 -2.43 3.04
C VAL A 158 1.76 -3.85 2.55
N LYS A 159 1.37 -4.00 1.29
CA LYS A 159 1.34 -5.27 0.56
C LYS A 159 2.58 -5.42 -0.30
N VAL A 160 3.19 -6.60 -0.28
CA VAL A 160 4.35 -6.90 -1.13
C VAL A 160 3.87 -7.14 -2.56
N THR A 161 4.32 -6.32 -3.52
CA THR A 161 4.01 -6.47 -4.94
C THR A 161 5.15 -7.12 -5.72
N GLY A 162 6.38 -6.99 -5.22
CA GLY A 162 7.56 -7.57 -5.85
C GLY A 162 8.72 -7.70 -4.87
N ILE A 163 9.63 -8.60 -5.19
CA ILE A 163 10.81 -8.90 -4.37
C ILE A 163 12.03 -8.81 -5.28
N ASP A 164 12.94 -7.90 -4.94
CA ASP A 164 14.24 -7.81 -5.58
C ASP A 164 15.29 -8.44 -4.66
N GLU A 165 15.68 -9.67 -5.00
CA GLU A 165 16.67 -10.44 -4.24
C GLU A 165 18.10 -9.88 -4.38
N GLU A 166 18.41 -9.20 -5.48
CA GLU A 166 19.75 -8.64 -5.72
C GLU A 166 19.99 -7.42 -4.83
N SER A 167 19.02 -6.49 -4.80
CA SER A 167 19.10 -5.29 -3.98
C SER A 167 18.57 -5.50 -2.56
N MET A 168 17.96 -6.65 -2.27
CA MET A 168 17.26 -6.98 -1.02
C MET A 168 16.21 -5.91 -0.68
N ARG A 169 15.47 -5.48 -1.71
CA ARG A 169 14.42 -4.48 -1.60
C ARG A 169 13.09 -5.09 -1.96
N LEU A 170 12.04 -4.58 -1.32
CA LEU A 170 10.66 -4.97 -1.61
C LEU A 170 9.98 -3.86 -2.40
N ALA A 171 9.28 -4.22 -3.46
CA ALA A 171 8.27 -3.34 -4.05
C ALA A 171 7.00 -3.48 -3.20
N LEU A 172 6.50 -2.36 -2.71
CA LEU A 172 5.40 -2.31 -1.76
C LEU A 172 4.26 -1.46 -2.31
N SER A 173 3.04 -1.79 -1.89
CA SER A 173 1.84 -1.02 -2.18
C SER A 173 1.02 -0.81 -0.92
N ILE A 174 0.65 0.44 -0.66
CA ILE A 174 -0.31 0.80 0.38
C ILE A 174 -1.72 0.69 -0.21
N ARG A 175 -1.86 1.11 -1.46
CA ARG A 175 -3.12 1.12 -2.21
C ARG A 175 -3.79 -0.26 -2.31
N GLN A 176 -3.03 -1.32 -2.55
CA GLN A 176 -3.56 -2.68 -2.75
C GLN A 176 -3.98 -3.39 -1.44
N LEU A 177 -3.95 -2.69 -0.31
CA LEU A 177 -4.53 -3.16 0.95
C LEU A 177 -6.03 -2.94 1.01
N GLU A 178 -6.50 -1.92 0.31
CA GLU A 178 -7.91 -1.65 0.14
C GLU A 178 -8.38 -2.34 -1.14
N PRO A 179 -9.59 -2.92 -1.15
CA PRO A 179 -10.17 -3.46 -2.37
C PRO A 179 -10.19 -2.34 -3.42
N ASP A 180 -9.88 -2.71 -4.66
CA ASP A 180 -9.93 -1.79 -5.79
C ASP A 180 -11.33 -1.16 -5.85
N PRO A 181 -11.47 0.17 -5.79
CA PRO A 181 -12.77 0.83 -5.93
C PRO A 181 -13.44 0.50 -7.28
N LEU A 182 -12.68 0.05 -8.29
CA LEU A 182 -13.21 -0.45 -9.57
C LEU A 182 -13.64 -1.93 -9.53
N MET A 183 -13.20 -2.69 -8.53
CA MET A 183 -13.50 -4.12 -8.36
C MET A 183 -14.42 -4.40 -7.18
N GLU A 184 -14.91 -3.37 -6.47
CA GLU A 184 -16.15 -3.45 -5.69
C GLU A 184 -17.31 -3.77 -6.64
N THR A 185 -17.48 -5.07 -6.87
CA THR A 185 -18.70 -5.64 -7.42
C THR A 185 -19.77 -5.57 -6.32
N LEU A 186 -20.95 -5.15 -6.74
CA LEU A 186 -22.15 -4.83 -5.95
C LEU A 186 -22.54 -5.82 -4.84
N ASP A 187 -22.04 -7.06 -4.86
CA ASP A 187 -22.31 -8.07 -3.83
C ASP A 187 -21.64 -7.78 -2.48
N THR A 188 -20.51 -7.05 -2.43
CA THR A 188 -19.87 -6.72 -1.14
C THR A 188 -20.58 -5.58 -0.42
N LEU A 189 -21.26 -4.70 -1.18
CA LEU A 189 -22.06 -3.59 -0.63
C LEU A 189 -23.46 -4.04 -0.21
N MET A 190 -23.88 -5.25 -0.56
CA MET A 190 -25.20 -5.80 -0.27
C MET A 190 -25.15 -7.30 0.08
N PRO A 191 -24.99 -7.69 1.36
CA PRO A 191 -25.63 -8.92 1.79
C PRO A 191 -27.13 -8.74 1.53
N LYS A 192 -27.76 -9.63 0.76
CA LYS A 192 -29.22 -9.77 0.75
C LYS A 192 -29.65 -10.24 2.14
N ASP A 193 -29.70 -9.33 3.11
CA ASP A 193 -30.36 -9.59 4.37
C ASP A 193 -31.87 -9.45 4.13
N SER A 194 -32.42 -10.56 3.68
CA SER A 194 -33.79 -10.94 3.96
C SER A 194 -34.05 -10.84 5.47
N SER A 195 -35.09 -10.10 5.82
CA SER A 195 -35.76 -10.02 7.12
C SER A 195 -34.95 -9.48 8.31
N THR A 196 -35.31 -8.29 8.80
CA THR A 196 -35.83 -8.08 10.17
C THR A 196 -36.33 -6.63 10.33
N GLU A 197 -37.42 -6.50 11.08
CA GLU A 197 -38.23 -5.33 11.44
C GLU A 197 -37.52 -4.04 11.89
N PRO A 198 -38.24 -2.88 11.89
CA PRO A 198 -37.66 -1.56 12.13
C PRO A 198 -37.47 -1.27 13.64
N GLY A 199 -36.30 -0.76 14.02
CA GLY A 199 -36.10 -0.22 15.37
C GLY A 199 -34.71 0.34 15.66
N SER A 200 -34.69 1.63 16.03
CA SER A 200 -33.63 2.43 16.70
C SER A 200 -32.27 2.54 15.98
N SER A 201 -32.01 3.60 15.23
CA SER A 201 -31.51 4.92 15.68
C SER A 201 -30.11 4.88 16.28
N ASP A 202 -29.10 5.20 15.46
CA ASP A 202 -28.13 6.24 15.81
C ASP A 202 -27.41 6.75 14.54
N SER A 203 -27.81 7.97 14.16
CA SER A 203 -26.99 9.06 13.62
C SER A 203 -25.85 8.73 12.65
N ASP A 204 -26.15 8.79 11.35
CA ASP A 204 -25.55 9.76 10.41
C ASP A 204 -25.94 9.45 8.94
N GLU A 205 -27.20 9.06 8.69
CA GLU A 205 -27.78 9.20 7.35
C GLU A 205 -28.27 10.63 7.17
N GLN A 206 -27.33 11.54 6.90
CA GLN A 206 -27.67 12.77 6.19
C GLN A 206 -28.08 12.37 4.76
N LEU A 207 -29.36 12.03 4.61
CA LEU A 207 -30.04 11.93 3.33
C LEU A 207 -29.87 13.29 2.62
N LEU A 208 -28.95 13.34 1.66
CA LEU A 208 -28.85 14.42 0.70
C LEU A 208 -30.11 14.36 -0.17
N ASN A 209 -31.14 15.13 0.20
CA ASN A 209 -32.37 15.29 -0.59
C ASN A 209 -32.17 16.20 -1.82
N SER A 210 -30.95 16.26 -2.36
CA SER A 210 -30.59 17.10 -3.49
C SER A 210 -29.92 16.22 -4.56
N PRO A 211 -30.55 15.99 -5.71
CA PRO A 211 -29.98 15.17 -6.77
C PRO A 211 -28.63 15.73 -7.24
N LEU A 212 -27.77 14.84 -7.76
CA LEU A 212 -26.47 15.20 -8.32
C LEU A 212 -26.59 16.35 -9.34
N PRO A 213 -25.82 17.45 -9.21
CA PRO A 213 -25.87 18.53 -10.19
C PRO A 213 -25.50 18.02 -11.58
N GLY A 214 -26.43 18.09 -12.54
CA GLY A 214 -26.27 17.59 -13.90
C GLY A 214 -26.91 16.22 -14.18
N ILE A 215 -27.36 15.49 -13.15
CA ILE A 215 -28.08 14.22 -13.35
C ILE A 215 -29.46 14.42 -13.98
N ASP A 216 -30.08 15.58 -13.76
CA ASP A 216 -31.36 15.94 -14.38
C ASP A 216 -31.23 15.94 -15.92
N LYS A 217 -30.11 16.45 -16.47
CA LYS A 217 -29.84 16.43 -17.92
C LYS A 217 -29.62 15.03 -18.46
N ILE A 218 -28.97 14.16 -17.67
CA ILE A 218 -28.82 12.74 -18.00
C ILE A 218 -30.20 12.07 -18.04
N CYS A 219 -31.04 12.31 -17.04
CA CYS A 219 -32.38 11.73 -16.97
C CYS A 219 -33.25 12.19 -18.15
N GLU A 220 -33.23 13.49 -18.47
CA GLU A 220 -33.94 14.05 -19.63
C GLU A 220 -33.46 13.46 -20.96
N GLU A 221 -32.15 13.24 -21.14
CA GLU A 221 -31.63 12.62 -22.38
C GLU A 221 -31.91 11.12 -22.43
N LEU A 222 -31.90 10.41 -21.30
CA LEU A 222 -32.30 9.00 -21.23
C LEU A 222 -33.79 8.82 -21.53
N GLU A 223 -34.67 9.72 -21.07
CA GLU A 223 -36.10 9.72 -21.39
C GLU A 223 -36.39 9.98 -22.88
N LYS A 224 -35.50 10.71 -23.57
CA LYS A 224 -35.61 10.94 -25.02
C LYS A 224 -35.10 9.77 -25.86
N GLU A 225 -34.47 8.77 -25.25
CA GLU A 225 -33.89 7.65 -25.98
C GLU A 225 -34.95 6.58 -26.31
N SER A 226 -34.98 6.16 -27.57
CA SER A 226 -36.00 5.25 -28.10
C SER A 226 -35.93 3.88 -27.43
N GLY A 227 -36.87 3.58 -26.53
CA GLY A 227 -36.96 2.32 -25.80
C GLY A 227 -36.90 2.46 -24.26
N VAL A 228 -36.69 3.67 -23.74
CA VAL A 228 -36.82 3.98 -22.31
C VAL A 228 -38.26 4.39 -22.00
N THR A 229 -38.87 3.77 -20.99
CA THR A 229 -40.25 4.01 -20.57
C THR A 229 -40.34 4.91 -19.34
N ALA A 230 -39.38 4.80 -18.42
CA ALA A 230 -39.31 5.65 -17.24
C ALA A 230 -37.89 5.67 -16.66
N VAL A 231 -37.48 6.81 -16.11
CA VAL A 231 -36.22 6.97 -15.37
C VAL A 231 -36.57 7.40 -13.94
N THR A 232 -35.98 6.75 -12.94
CA THR A 232 -36.22 7.07 -11.52
C THR A 232 -34.90 7.11 -10.79
N LEU A 233 -34.65 8.20 -10.06
CA LEU A 233 -33.47 8.33 -9.22
C LEU A 233 -33.63 7.46 -7.96
N GLY A 234 -32.66 6.60 -7.73
CA GLY A 234 -32.57 5.72 -6.58
C GLY A 234 -31.75 6.33 -5.44
N ARG A 235 -31.12 5.48 -4.64
CA ARG A 235 -30.37 5.90 -3.45
C ARG A 235 -29.13 6.68 -3.84
N GLN A 236 -28.77 7.66 -3.01
CA GLN A 236 -27.54 8.43 -3.14
C GLN A 236 -26.61 8.13 -1.97
N LYS A 237 -25.32 7.97 -2.25
CA LYS A 237 -24.30 7.76 -1.22
C LYS A 237 -23.07 8.59 -1.50
N LEU A 238 -22.42 9.02 -0.43
CA LEU A 238 -21.07 9.59 -0.47
C LEU A 238 -20.04 8.46 -0.39
N GLU A 239 -19.31 8.26 -1.48
CA GLU A 239 -18.12 7.43 -1.56
C GLU A 239 -16.96 8.09 -0.80
N LYS A 240 -16.12 7.27 -0.18
CA LYS A 240 -15.01 7.75 0.66
C LYS A 240 -13.90 8.42 -0.17
N HIS A 241 -13.74 8.03 -1.45
CA HIS A 241 -12.62 8.43 -2.33
C HIS A 241 -13.11 9.22 -3.56
N VAL A 242 -12.22 10.03 -4.17
CA VAL A 242 -12.54 10.90 -5.33
C VAL A 242 -11.78 10.37 -6.56
N VAL A 243 -12.43 9.51 -7.35
CA VAL A 243 -11.76 8.95 -8.55
C VAL A 243 -11.79 9.91 -9.75
N SER A 244 -12.80 10.79 -9.87
CA SER A 244 -12.88 11.84 -10.89
C SER A 244 -13.91 12.92 -10.50
N GLN A 245 -13.70 14.19 -10.87
CA GLN A 245 -14.70 15.27 -10.71
C GLN A 245 -15.77 15.25 -11.82
N ASP A 246 -15.53 14.51 -12.90
CA ASP A 246 -16.43 14.44 -14.05
C ASP A 246 -17.60 13.50 -13.78
N LEU A 247 -18.75 13.81 -14.37
CA LEU A 247 -19.99 13.05 -14.23
C LEU A 247 -19.96 11.82 -15.15
N GLU A 248 -19.75 10.64 -14.59
CA GLU A 248 -19.70 9.37 -15.31
C GLU A 248 -20.95 8.51 -15.08
N LEU A 249 -21.40 7.80 -16.11
CA LEU A 249 -22.50 6.83 -16.04
C LEU A 249 -21.99 5.43 -16.31
N TRP A 250 -22.32 4.52 -15.41
CA TRP A 250 -21.95 3.12 -15.49
C TRP A 250 -23.18 2.22 -15.45
N LEU A 251 -23.18 1.16 -16.26
CA LEU A 251 -24.20 0.13 -16.19
C LEU A 251 -23.90 -0.83 -15.03
N SER A 252 -24.88 -1.03 -14.15
CA SER A 252 -24.80 -2.06 -13.11
C SER A 252 -24.64 -3.45 -13.75
N GLN A 253 -23.92 -4.35 -13.06
CA GLN A 253 -23.71 -5.74 -13.48
C GLN A 253 -24.85 -6.68 -13.04
N GLY A 254 -25.88 -6.15 -12.38
CA GLY A 254 -27.01 -6.93 -11.88
C GLY A 254 -27.85 -7.59 -12.99
N PRO A 255 -28.64 -8.64 -12.65
CA PRO A 255 -29.58 -9.24 -13.59
C PRO A 255 -30.60 -8.19 -14.04
N VAL A 256 -30.91 -8.16 -15.34
CA VAL A 256 -32.02 -7.35 -15.88
C VAL A 256 -33.30 -8.07 -15.47
N GLU A 257 -33.87 -7.69 -14.33
CA GLU A 257 -35.16 -8.18 -13.87
C GLU A 257 -36.26 -7.35 -14.55
N ASP A 258 -37.12 -8.01 -15.33
CA ASP A 258 -38.36 -7.47 -15.90
C ASP A 258 -38.27 -6.12 -16.64
N GLY A 259 -37.20 -5.89 -17.41
CA GLY A 259 -37.03 -4.64 -18.18
C GLY A 259 -36.59 -3.46 -17.33
N HIS A 260 -36.10 -3.70 -16.11
CA HIS A 260 -35.47 -2.68 -15.28
C HIS A 260 -33.94 -2.81 -15.33
N ILE A 261 -33.27 -1.74 -15.74
CA ILE A 261 -31.81 -1.62 -15.75
C ILE A 261 -31.42 -0.60 -14.70
N THR A 262 -30.46 -0.94 -13.85
CA THR A 262 -29.90 0.03 -12.90
C THR A 262 -28.61 0.62 -13.47
N LEU A 263 -28.56 1.95 -13.53
CA LEU A 263 -27.37 2.73 -13.85
C LEU A 263 -26.81 3.35 -12.57
N LEU A 264 -25.52 3.59 -12.56
CA LEU A 264 -24.82 4.30 -11.50
C LEU A 264 -24.25 5.58 -12.10
N ALA A 265 -24.74 6.72 -11.62
CA ALA A 265 -24.17 8.02 -11.91
C ALA A 265 -23.16 8.38 -10.83
N ARG A 266 -21.96 8.79 -11.22
CA ARG A 266 -20.86 9.12 -10.33
C ARG A 266 -20.34 10.52 -10.66
N ALA A 267 -20.22 11.39 -9.66
CA ALA A 267 -19.52 12.66 -9.79
C ALA A 267 -18.75 12.95 -8.49
N GLY A 268 -17.41 13.03 -8.57
CA GLY A 268 -16.57 13.25 -7.40
C GLY A 268 -16.70 12.11 -6.38
N ARG A 269 -17.20 12.49 -5.19
CA ARG A 269 -17.48 11.60 -4.05
C ARG A 269 -18.92 11.12 -4.01
N GLN A 270 -19.77 11.56 -4.92
CA GLN A 270 -21.19 11.27 -4.86
C GLN A 270 -21.52 10.22 -5.92
N VAL A 271 -22.20 9.16 -5.49
CA VAL A 271 -22.73 8.11 -6.36
C VAL A 271 -24.23 8.09 -6.18
N GLN A 272 -24.96 8.04 -7.28
CA GLN A 272 -26.42 7.98 -7.31
C GLN A 272 -26.89 6.85 -8.21
N GLU A 273 -27.79 6.03 -7.70
CA GLU A 273 -28.48 5.02 -8.51
C GLU A 273 -29.52 5.69 -9.40
N VAL A 274 -29.62 5.22 -10.64
CA VAL A 274 -30.64 5.63 -11.60
C VAL A 274 -31.29 4.36 -12.15
N HIS A 275 -32.52 4.09 -11.73
CA HIS A 275 -33.30 2.98 -12.25
C HIS A 275 -33.94 3.40 -13.57
N VAL A 276 -33.67 2.67 -14.62
CA VAL A 276 -34.21 2.90 -15.97
C VAL A 276 -35.08 1.73 -16.35
N THR A 277 -36.36 1.99 -16.55
CA THR A 277 -37.30 1.01 -17.09
C THR A 277 -37.22 1.11 -18.61
N THR A 278 -36.81 0.03 -19.27
CA THR A 278 -36.58 -0.02 -20.71
C THR A 278 -36.93 -1.38 -21.29
N SER A 279 -37.39 -1.38 -22.54
CA SER A 279 -37.56 -2.61 -23.33
C SER A 279 -36.27 -3.01 -24.06
N LEU A 280 -35.19 -2.23 -23.92
CA LEU A 280 -33.91 -2.43 -24.61
C LEU A 280 -33.03 -3.45 -23.88
N GLY A 281 -32.26 -4.21 -24.66
CA GLY A 281 -31.26 -5.12 -24.11
C GLY A 281 -30.07 -4.39 -23.49
N ARG A 282 -29.27 -5.11 -22.70
CA ARG A 282 -28.09 -4.58 -22.01
C ARG A 282 -27.07 -3.91 -22.95
N ASP A 283 -26.83 -4.49 -24.11
CA ASP A 283 -25.88 -3.96 -25.10
C ASP A 283 -26.40 -2.70 -25.79
N GLU A 284 -27.69 -2.62 -26.05
CA GLU A 284 -28.35 -1.43 -26.62
C GLU A 284 -28.34 -0.28 -25.62
N MET A 285 -28.63 -0.57 -24.33
CA MET A 285 -28.53 0.42 -23.26
C MET A 285 -27.09 0.90 -23.05
N LYS A 286 -26.08 0.03 -23.24
CA LYS A 286 -24.67 0.45 -23.17
C LYS A 286 -24.30 1.45 -24.25
N VAL A 287 -24.84 1.28 -25.45
CA VAL A 287 -24.65 2.23 -26.56
C VAL A 287 -25.41 3.53 -26.29
N ALA A 288 -26.62 3.45 -25.77
CA ALA A 288 -27.45 4.59 -25.34
C ALA A 288 -26.74 5.43 -24.27
N VAL A 289 -26.35 4.82 -23.16
CA VAL A 289 -25.61 5.48 -22.06
C VAL A 289 -24.33 6.13 -22.58
N LYS A 290 -23.54 5.44 -23.40
CA LYS A 290 -22.32 6.02 -23.98
C LYS A 290 -22.60 7.24 -24.87
N ARG A 291 -23.71 7.24 -25.61
CA ARG A 291 -24.15 8.38 -26.44
C ARG A 291 -24.61 9.56 -25.57
N VAL A 292 -25.31 9.29 -24.48
CA VAL A 292 -25.75 10.30 -23.51
C VAL A 292 -24.56 10.93 -22.80
N THR A 293 -23.61 10.14 -22.31
CA THR A 293 -22.38 10.64 -21.68
C THR A 293 -21.51 11.44 -22.66
N GLN A 294 -21.52 11.14 -23.96
CA GLN A 294 -20.80 11.93 -24.97
C GLN A 294 -21.48 13.25 -25.35
N LYS A 295 -22.79 13.39 -25.11
CA LYS A 295 -23.55 14.62 -25.39
C LYS A 295 -23.48 15.63 -24.25
N ILE A 296 -23.16 15.18 -23.05
CA ILE A 296 -23.13 16.00 -21.84
C ILE A 296 -21.68 16.39 -21.58
N PRO A 297 -21.33 17.70 -21.58
CA PRO A 297 -19.98 18.17 -21.35
C PRO A 297 -19.55 18.13 -19.89
#